data_AF-A0A2G6VYN1-F1
#
_entry.id   AF-A0A2G6VYN1-F1
#
_cell.length_a   1.000
_cell.length_b   1.000
_cell.length_c   1.000
_cell.angle_alpha   90.00
_cell.angle_beta   90.00
_cell.angle_gamma   90.00
#
_symmetry.space_group_name_H-M   'P 1'
#
loop_
_entity.id
_entity.type
_entity.pdbx_description
1 polymer ?
#
loop_
_entity_poly.entity_id
_entity_poly.type
_entity_poly.pdbx_seq_one_letter_code
_entity_poly.pdbx_strand_id
1 'polypeptide(L)'
;MKNFRLQAAVIVLLISTAFVSCSDDDNTPNAVTKSSLVTKVEGAVTGDINVEVPLTVTFSVDNNCGSYNKFIETAAANTKTIEVESKYEGTGCGTTPTSKTVVYKFKSTAVGTYNLKFKKTATEFVTHTIVID
;
A
#
# COMPACT_ATOMS: atom_id res chain seq x y z
N MET A 1 31.74 -71.22 -14.02
CA MET A 1 30.63 -72.05 -13.47
C MET A 1 30.50 -71.75 -11.98
N LYS A 2 29.25 -71.63 -11.49
CA LYS A 2 28.82 -71.48 -10.09
C LYS A 2 29.16 -70.12 -9.42
N ASN A 3 28.25 -69.13 -9.33
CA ASN A 3 26.90 -68.99 -8.73
C ASN A 3 26.92 -68.32 -7.34
N PHE A 4 26.63 -67.01 -7.37
CA PHE A 4 25.74 -66.23 -6.51
C PHE A 4 25.29 -66.82 -5.16
N ARG A 5 25.56 -66.14 -4.04
CA ARG A 5 24.66 -66.11 -2.86
C ARG A 5 24.79 -64.79 -2.06
N LEU A 6 23.69 -64.04 -2.07
CA LEU A 6 23.33 -62.90 -1.23
C LEU A 6 23.30 -63.30 0.25
N GLN A 7 23.81 -62.48 1.16
CA GLN A 7 23.36 -62.46 2.56
C GLN A 7 23.27 -61.03 3.11
N ALA A 8 22.24 -60.84 3.93
CA ALA A 8 21.60 -59.60 4.28
C ALA A 8 22.35 -58.78 5.34
N ALA A 9 22.17 -57.46 5.29
CA ALA A 9 22.28 -56.61 6.47
C ALA A 9 21.19 -55.53 6.38
N VAL A 10 20.12 -55.71 7.16
CA VAL A 10 19.06 -54.73 7.37
C VAL A 10 19.55 -53.76 8.45
N ILE A 11 19.84 -52.52 8.06
CA ILE A 11 20.06 -51.40 8.99
C ILE A 11 19.16 -50.28 8.50
N VAL A 12 18.09 -50.00 9.25
CA VAL A 12 17.33 -48.76 9.10
C VAL A 12 17.23 -48.15 10.49
N LEU A 13 17.98 -47.07 10.68
CA LEU A 13 17.98 -46.23 11.87
C LEU A 13 16.59 -45.61 12.07
N LEU A 14 16.01 -45.80 13.25
CA LEU A 14 14.89 -45.01 13.74
C LEU A 14 15.45 -43.70 14.32
N ILE A 15 15.36 -42.63 13.53
CA ILE A 15 15.74 -41.27 13.92
C ILE A 15 14.57 -40.68 14.69
N SER A 16 14.72 -40.50 16.00
CA SER A 16 13.77 -39.75 16.83
C SER A 16 13.90 -38.26 16.54
N THR A 17 12.97 -37.75 15.72
CA THR A 17 12.83 -36.30 15.50
C THR A 17 12.25 -35.66 16.76
N ALA A 18 13.06 -34.84 17.43
CA ALA A 18 12.60 -33.93 18.47
C ALA A 18 11.65 -32.89 17.84
N PHE A 19 10.39 -32.88 18.25
CA PHE A 19 9.47 -31.79 17.95
C PHE A 19 9.88 -30.57 18.79
N VAL A 20 10.70 -29.70 18.22
CA VAL A 20 10.81 -28.32 18.71
C VAL A 20 9.54 -27.62 18.25
N SER A 21 8.56 -27.51 19.16
CA SER A 21 7.41 -26.64 18.96
C SER A 21 7.90 -25.20 19.10
N CYS A 22 8.15 -24.53 17.96
CA CYS A 22 8.19 -23.08 17.93
C CYS A 22 6.77 -22.58 18.23
N SER A 23 6.54 -22.04 19.43
CA SER A 23 5.45 -21.09 19.62
C SER A 23 5.94 -19.75 19.08
N ASP A 24 5.61 -19.48 17.81
CA ASP A 24 5.60 -18.10 17.32
C ASP A 24 4.36 -17.42 17.90
N ASP A 25 4.50 -16.90 19.13
CA ASP A 25 3.53 -15.96 19.69
C ASP A 25 3.93 -14.55 19.25
N ASP A 26 3.87 -14.31 17.94
CA ASP A 26 4.07 -12.98 17.37
C ASP A 26 2.77 -12.19 17.57
N ASN A 27 2.59 -11.66 18.79
CA ASN A 27 1.52 -10.73 19.14
C ASN A 27 1.79 -9.33 18.53
N THR A 28 2.05 -9.26 17.23
CA THR A 28 2.02 -7.99 16.51
C THR A 28 0.56 -7.58 16.33
N PRO A 29 0.15 -6.38 16.77
CA PRO A 29 -1.21 -5.90 16.50
C PRO A 29 -1.43 -5.90 14.99
N ASN A 30 -2.34 -6.75 14.50
CA ASN A 30 -2.63 -6.87 13.08
C ASN A 30 -3.00 -5.50 12.50
N ALA A 31 -2.14 -4.99 11.62
CA ALA A 31 -2.38 -3.73 10.95
C ALA A 31 -3.62 -3.83 10.06
N VAL A 32 -4.53 -2.86 10.17
CA VAL A 32 -5.70 -2.78 9.30
C VAL A 32 -5.50 -1.64 8.30
N THR A 33 -5.73 -1.91 7.01
CA THR A 33 -5.74 -0.86 5.99
C THR A 33 -7.16 -0.44 5.63
N LYS A 34 -7.35 0.84 5.33
CA LYS A 34 -8.63 1.41 4.90
C LYS A 34 -8.45 2.54 3.89
N SER A 35 -9.46 2.71 3.04
CA SER A 35 -9.64 3.90 2.22
C SER A 35 -9.78 5.15 3.11
N SER A 36 -9.07 6.21 2.79
CA SER A 36 -9.16 7.51 3.47
C SER A 36 -9.61 8.59 2.50
N LEU A 37 -10.48 9.46 3.01
CA LEU A 37 -11.13 10.48 2.21
C LEU A 37 -10.26 11.73 2.14
N VAL A 38 -10.01 12.18 0.90
CA VAL A 38 -9.24 13.40 0.62
C VAL A 38 -10.13 14.61 0.82
N THR A 39 -9.63 15.58 1.58
CA THR A 39 -10.35 16.83 1.90
C THR A 39 -9.81 18.02 1.11
N LYS A 40 -8.54 17.99 0.73
CA LYS A 40 -7.87 19.10 0.03
C LYS A 40 -6.70 18.59 -0.81
N VAL A 41 -6.49 19.21 -1.97
CA VAL A 41 -5.30 19.01 -2.80
C VAL A 41 -4.79 20.39 -3.21
N GLU A 42 -3.49 20.60 -3.05
CA GLU A 42 -2.83 21.86 -3.37
C GLU A 42 -1.53 21.60 -4.11
N GLY A 43 -1.16 22.48 -5.04
CA GLY A 43 0.07 22.39 -5.79
C GLY A 43 -0.05 23.14 -7.12
N ALA A 44 1.00 23.03 -7.94
CA ALA A 44 1.00 23.66 -9.25
C ALA A 44 -0.09 23.06 -10.16
N VAL A 45 -0.57 23.88 -11.10
CA VAL A 45 -1.56 23.50 -12.12
C VAL A 45 -0.94 23.39 -13.51
N THR A 46 0.37 23.57 -13.59
CA THR A 46 1.19 23.40 -14.79
C THR A 46 2.45 22.62 -14.45
N GLY A 47 3.06 21.97 -15.43
CA GLY A 47 4.35 21.30 -15.29
C GLY A 47 4.96 20.97 -16.64
N ASP A 48 6.24 20.64 -16.64
CA ASP A 48 6.96 20.28 -17.85
C ASP A 48 6.93 18.77 -18.10
N ILE A 49 7.06 18.37 -19.36
CA ILE A 49 7.24 16.96 -19.74
C ILE A 49 8.38 16.32 -18.91
N ASN A 50 8.11 15.14 -18.36
CA ASN A 50 9.04 14.35 -17.56
C ASN A 50 9.52 14.98 -16.25
N VAL A 51 8.91 16.07 -15.79
CA VAL A 51 9.20 16.70 -14.49
C VAL A 51 8.12 16.31 -13.48
N GLU A 52 8.52 16.08 -12.22
CA GLU A 52 7.57 15.82 -11.14
C GLU A 52 6.85 17.10 -10.74
N VAL A 53 5.52 17.07 -10.70
CA VAL A 53 4.66 18.09 -10.13
C VAL A 53 4.21 17.61 -8.74
N PRO A 54 4.79 18.14 -7.64
CA PRO A 54 4.41 17.75 -6.30
C PRO A 54 3.09 18.41 -5.90
N LEU A 55 2.15 17.60 -5.40
CA LEU A 55 0.88 18.04 -4.84
C LEU A 55 0.81 17.65 -3.36
N THR A 56 0.44 18.60 -2.51
CA THR A 56 0.12 18.32 -1.11
C THR A 56 -1.32 17.82 -1.03
N VAL A 57 -1.49 16.56 -0.63
CA VAL A 57 -2.79 15.91 -0.45
C VAL A 57 -3.10 15.85 1.04
N THR A 58 -4.21 16.44 1.43
CA THR A 58 -4.75 16.38 2.79
C THR A 58 -5.88 15.37 2.85
N PHE A 59 -5.82 14.44 3.79
CA PHE A 59 -6.81 13.37 3.97
C PHE A 59 -7.13 13.16 5.44
N SER A 60 -8.32 12.63 5.72
CA SER A 60 -8.76 12.31 7.07
C SER A 60 -8.53 10.84 7.40
N VAL A 61 -7.99 10.58 8.59
CA VAL A 61 -7.97 9.25 9.22
C VAL A 61 -8.94 9.22 10.39
N ASP A 62 -9.46 8.03 10.71
CA ASP A 62 -10.47 7.80 11.75
C ASP A 62 -9.98 8.21 13.14
N ASN A 63 -8.66 8.11 13.39
CA ASN A 63 -8.04 8.45 14.66
C ASN A 63 -6.50 8.62 14.55
N ASN A 64 -5.85 8.88 15.69
CA ASN A 64 -4.41 9.11 15.81
C ASN A 64 -3.53 7.92 15.40
N CYS A 65 -4.05 6.69 15.37
CA CYS A 65 -3.31 5.51 14.89
C CYS A 65 -3.26 5.40 13.36
N GLY A 66 -4.09 6.16 12.65
CA GLY A 66 -4.09 6.18 11.19
C GLY A 66 -2.88 6.92 10.64
N SER A 67 -2.19 6.30 9.70
CA SER A 67 -1.06 6.87 8.96
C SER A 67 -1.19 6.58 7.46
N TYR A 68 -0.53 7.39 6.63
CA TYR A 68 -0.45 7.14 5.20
C TYR A 68 0.22 5.78 4.94
N ASN A 69 -0.38 4.95 4.08
CA ASN A 69 0.25 3.73 3.59
C ASN A 69 0.75 3.91 2.16
N LYS A 70 -0.19 4.14 1.24
CA LYS A 70 0.10 4.29 -0.19
C LYS A 70 -1.03 5.02 -0.91
N PHE A 71 -0.74 5.49 -2.12
CA PHE A 71 -1.75 5.83 -3.10
C PHE A 71 -2.11 4.59 -3.94
N ILE A 72 -3.39 4.42 -4.22
CA ILE A 72 -3.91 3.43 -5.17
C ILE A 72 -4.44 4.21 -6.36
N GLU A 73 -3.96 3.88 -7.56
CA GLU A 73 -4.22 4.64 -8.76
C GLU A 73 -4.87 3.78 -9.84
N THR A 74 -5.84 4.37 -10.54
CA THR A 74 -6.36 3.85 -11.80
C THR A 74 -6.33 4.98 -12.83
N ALA A 75 -5.90 4.66 -14.06
CA ALA A 75 -5.77 5.65 -15.13
C ALA A 75 -6.61 5.26 -16.34
N ALA A 76 -7.28 6.25 -16.93
CA ALA A 76 -8.02 6.14 -18.17
C ALA A 76 -7.78 7.41 -18.99
N ALA A 77 -7.06 7.29 -20.10
CA ALA A 77 -6.56 8.42 -20.89
C ALA A 77 -5.84 9.45 -19.97
N ASN A 78 -6.23 10.73 -20.06
CA ASN A 78 -5.65 11.80 -19.24
C ASN A 78 -6.37 11.99 -17.88
N THR A 79 -7.22 11.03 -17.47
CA THR A 79 -7.83 11.05 -16.14
C THR A 79 -7.19 9.98 -15.26
N LYS A 80 -6.79 10.36 -14.06
CA LYS A 80 -6.33 9.43 -13.02
C LYS A 80 -7.26 9.54 -11.83
N THR A 81 -7.76 8.41 -11.36
CA THR A 81 -8.48 8.32 -10.08
C THR A 81 -7.50 7.83 -9.02
N ILE A 82 -7.41 8.57 -7.92
CA ILE A 82 -6.45 8.34 -6.84
C ILE A 82 -7.22 8.13 -5.53
N GLU A 83 -6.90 7.03 -4.86
CA GLU A 83 -7.36 6.71 -3.53
C GLU A 83 -6.17 6.75 -2.56
N VAL A 84 -6.38 7.31 -1.37
CA VAL A 84 -5.40 7.24 -0.28
C VAL A 84 -5.74 6.03 0.58
N GLU A 85 -4.82 5.08 0.67
CA GLU A 85 -4.91 3.99 1.63
C GLU A 85 -4.15 4.40 2.90
N SER A 86 -4.82 4.28 4.05
CA SER A 86 -4.22 4.46 5.36
C SER A 86 -4.07 3.13 6.09
N LYS A 87 -3.02 3.03 6.90
CA LYS A 87 -2.73 1.89 7.77
C LYS A 87 -2.94 2.31 9.23
N TYR A 88 -3.60 1.47 9.99
CA TYR A 88 -3.87 1.66 11.42
C TYR A 88 -3.09 0.61 12.21
N GLU A 89 -2.19 1.07 13.07
CA GLU A 89 -1.33 0.23 13.90
C GLU A 89 -1.25 0.77 15.33
N GLY A 90 -1.03 -0.14 16.28
CA GLY A 90 -0.86 0.19 17.70
C GLY A 90 -2.11 -0.02 18.56
N THR A 91 -1.97 0.30 19.83
CA THR A 91 -3.03 0.23 20.85
C THR A 91 -3.32 1.64 21.39
N GLY A 92 -4.49 1.84 22.02
CA GLY A 92 -4.87 3.15 22.57
C GLY A 92 -5.29 4.18 21.53
N CYS A 93 -5.81 3.72 20.39
CA CYS A 93 -6.34 4.60 19.35
C CYS A 93 -7.58 5.35 19.86
N GLY A 94 -7.57 6.68 19.73
CA GLY A 94 -8.71 7.51 20.04
C GLY A 94 -9.87 7.32 19.05
N THR A 95 -10.91 8.13 19.21
CA THR A 95 -12.09 8.13 18.33
C THR A 95 -12.22 9.43 17.52
N THR A 96 -11.30 10.38 17.71
CA THR A 96 -11.34 11.67 17.05
C THR A 96 -10.59 11.61 15.72
N PRO A 97 -11.28 11.88 14.59
CA PRO A 97 -10.63 11.94 13.29
C PRO A 97 -9.49 12.95 13.27
N THR A 98 -8.41 12.60 12.58
CA THR A 98 -7.23 13.46 12.46
C THR A 98 -6.94 13.72 10.99
N SER A 99 -6.56 14.96 10.67
CA SER A 99 -6.10 15.30 9.33
C SER A 99 -4.61 14.97 9.16
N LYS A 100 -4.24 14.38 8.03
CA LYS A 100 -2.87 14.05 7.66
C LYS A 100 -2.57 14.63 6.28
N THR A 101 -1.28 14.84 6.00
CA THR A 101 -0.80 15.36 4.72
C THR A 101 0.26 14.46 4.15
N VAL A 102 0.24 14.26 2.83
CA VAL A 102 1.25 13.52 2.08
C VAL A 102 1.49 14.18 0.72
N VAL A 103 2.68 14.01 0.17
CA VAL A 103 3.01 14.53 -1.17
C VAL A 103 2.70 13.48 -2.23
N TYR A 104 1.81 13.82 -3.15
CA TYR A 104 1.57 13.08 -4.39
C TYR A 104 2.46 13.65 -5.50
N LYS A 105 3.23 12.81 -6.19
CA LYS A 105 4.14 13.24 -7.25
C LYS A 105 3.58 12.85 -8.61
N PHE A 106 2.95 13.81 -9.29
CA PHE A 106 2.48 13.58 -10.65
C PHE A 106 3.62 13.74 -11.65
N LYS A 107 3.69 12.89 -12.68
CA LYS A 107 4.62 13.02 -13.80
C LYS A 107 3.97 12.47 -15.06
N SER A 108 4.14 13.16 -16.17
CA SER A 108 3.71 12.70 -17.50
C SER A 108 4.87 12.77 -18.49
N THR A 109 4.89 11.83 -19.44
CA THR A 109 5.80 11.83 -20.60
C THR A 109 5.19 12.51 -21.82
N ALA A 110 3.91 12.90 -21.76
CA ALA A 110 3.17 13.49 -22.87
C ALA A 110 2.54 14.82 -22.47
N VAL A 111 2.45 15.72 -23.44
CA VAL A 111 1.73 16.98 -23.31
C VAL A 111 0.23 16.73 -23.17
N GLY A 112 -0.45 17.63 -22.46
CA GLY A 112 -1.90 17.65 -22.38
C GLY A 112 -2.43 18.02 -21.01
N THR A 113 -3.76 18.10 -20.93
CA THR A 113 -4.48 18.40 -19.70
C THR A 113 -4.86 17.12 -18.97
N TYR A 114 -4.34 16.95 -17.76
CA TYR A 114 -4.56 15.80 -16.89
C TYR A 114 -5.51 16.14 -15.74
N ASN A 115 -6.51 15.29 -15.52
CA ASN A 115 -7.45 15.42 -14.40
C ASN A 115 -7.15 14.38 -13.34
N LEU A 116 -6.66 14.82 -12.19
CA LEU A 116 -6.36 13.97 -11.04
C LEU A 116 -7.54 14.02 -10.07
N LYS A 117 -8.29 12.92 -9.99
CA LYS A 117 -9.51 12.78 -9.20
C LYS A 117 -9.21 12.03 -7.90
N PHE A 118 -9.03 12.77 -6.82
CA PHE A 118 -8.77 12.22 -5.49
C PHE A 118 -10.09 11.92 -4.78
N LYS A 119 -10.27 10.69 -4.30
CA LYS A 119 -11.53 10.22 -3.68
C LYS A 119 -11.88 11.04 -2.43
N LYS A 120 -13.01 11.75 -2.47
CA LYS A 120 -13.56 12.55 -1.36
C LYS A 120 -14.68 11.83 -0.64
N THR A 121 -15.50 11.10 -1.39
CA THR A 121 -16.55 10.19 -0.88
C THR A 121 -16.61 8.95 -1.78
N ALA A 122 -17.63 8.11 -1.63
CA ALA A 122 -17.82 6.96 -2.53
C ALA A 122 -18.05 7.38 -3.99
N THR A 123 -18.60 8.58 -4.24
CA THR A 123 -19.02 9.04 -5.56
C THR A 123 -18.46 10.40 -5.96
N GLU A 124 -17.84 11.12 -5.03
CA GLU A 124 -17.29 12.47 -5.27
C GLU A 124 -15.77 12.50 -5.16
N PHE A 125 -15.17 13.46 -5.88
CA PHE A 125 -13.73 13.62 -5.98
C PHE A 125 -13.31 15.08 -5.76
N VAL A 126 -12.19 15.29 -5.09
CA VAL A 126 -11.41 16.53 -5.22
C VAL A 126 -10.62 16.41 -6.53
N THR A 127 -10.94 17.25 -7.52
CA THR A 127 -10.25 17.22 -8.82
C THR A 127 -9.18 18.30 -8.87
N HIS A 128 -7.95 17.91 -9.17
CA HIS A 128 -6.83 18.81 -9.44
C HIS A 128 -6.41 18.64 -10.91
N THR A 129 -6.48 19.72 -11.69
CA THR A 129 -6.16 19.71 -13.11
C THR A 129 -4.75 20.26 -13.33
N ILE A 130 -3.93 19.52 -14.09
CA ILE A 130 -2.56 19.92 -14.44
C ILE A 130 -2.44 19.96 -15.95
N VAL A 131 -1.90 21.04 -16.50
CA VAL A 131 -1.51 21.12 -17.91
C VAL A 131 -0.02 20.80 -18.02
N ILE A 132 0.33 19.86 -18.90
CA ILE A 132 1.72 19.49 -19.19
C ILE A 132 2.08 20.01 -20.57
N ASP A 133 3.17 20.77 -20.62
CA ASP A 133 3.64 21.53 -21.77
C ASP A 133 5.10 21.16 -22.11
#